data_AF-A0AAE0S9G6-F1
#
_entry.id   AF-A0AAE0S9G6-F1
#
_cell.length_a   1.000
_cell.length_b   1.000
_cell.length_c   1.000
_cell.angle_alpha   90.00
_cell.angle_beta   90.00
_cell.angle_gamma   90.00
#
_symmetry.space_group_name_H-M   'P 1'
#
loop_
_entity.id
_entity.type
_entity.pdbx_description
1 polymer ?
#
loop_
_entity_poly.entity_id
_entity_poly.type
_entity_poly.pdbx_seq_one_letter_code
_entity_poly.pdbx_strand_id
1 'polypeptide(L)'
;MLLCRWKQPHICLWICSTFAFCIVGFLIIVKRTQTIEVIGKYFSNPLLSRSTQKVSDEKNTSEKHVVHRGGIVRDFPVKIPSDDELDNMTDTKLEDLFWDYINTIQALCQRVVRIGKIEDGGKEVCADDPYRPRPPCLVYSFGINNAWDFDEDAARIFGCEVFCFDPSMRDKAETYTYAKDITFYMIGLSATNEVLPDQWKMRTLEQIRRDLNHTERTIDILKIDIEGFEWNTLPQMVHSGTLRSVKQMQIELHGRGVSDKLKVLRMLYEDGFRIFMRDRNLNCKYSREGLSRERTSCMEVSMYRVTS
;
A
#
# COMPACT_ATOMS: atom_id res chain seq x y z
N MET A 1 6.08 -45.51 66.52
CA MET A 1 6.41 -44.06 66.51
C MET A 1 5.45 -43.40 65.53
N LEU A 2 4.20 -43.18 65.96
CA LEU A 2 3.63 -41.90 66.45
C LEU A 2 3.49 -40.85 65.33
N LEU A 3 2.33 -40.26 65.03
CA LEU A 3 0.90 -40.58 65.10
C LEU A 3 0.22 -39.33 64.51
N CYS A 4 -0.80 -39.52 63.68
CA CYS A 4 -1.72 -38.46 63.27
C CYS A 4 -2.57 -38.00 64.47
N ARG A 5 -2.84 -36.70 64.64
CA ARG A 5 -4.03 -36.22 65.39
C ARG A 5 -4.40 -34.77 65.11
N TRP A 6 -5.71 -34.59 64.92
CA TRP A 6 -6.52 -33.38 64.81
C TRP A 6 -6.49 -32.46 66.04
N LYS A 7 -6.72 -31.15 65.85
CA LYS A 7 -7.77 -30.34 66.54
C LYS A 7 -7.80 -28.86 66.11
N GLN A 8 -8.96 -28.42 65.60
CA GLN A 8 -9.58 -27.10 65.77
C GLN A 8 -10.64 -27.23 66.92
N PRO A 9 -11.45 -26.23 67.34
CA PRO A 9 -11.49 -24.75 67.13
C PRO A 9 -11.69 -23.97 68.47
N HIS A 10 -11.89 -22.63 68.47
CA HIS A 10 -12.83 -21.83 69.32
C HIS A 10 -12.73 -20.31 68.96
N ILE A 11 -13.80 -19.69 68.41
CA ILE A 11 -14.73 -18.67 69.01
C ILE A 11 -14.09 -17.27 69.21
N CYS A 12 -14.40 -16.17 68.50
CA CYS A 12 -15.64 -15.38 68.24
C CYS A 12 -15.96 -14.28 69.29
N LEU A 13 -16.32 -13.08 68.78
CA LEU A 13 -16.77 -11.81 69.42
C LEU A 13 -15.66 -10.92 70.03
N TRP A 14 -15.49 -9.66 69.60
CA TRP A 14 -16.41 -8.53 69.87
C TRP A 14 -16.73 -7.62 68.67
N ILE A 15 -17.94 -7.08 68.75
CA ILE A 15 -18.64 -6.15 67.86
C ILE A 15 -18.38 -4.69 68.33
N CYS A 16 -18.64 -3.73 67.44
CA CYS A 16 -18.90 -2.29 67.65
C CYS A 16 -17.72 -1.31 67.61
N SER A 17 -17.52 -0.73 66.42
CA SER A 17 -17.47 0.74 66.27
C SER A 17 -17.95 1.14 64.88
N THR A 18 -19.16 1.68 64.85
CA THR A 18 -19.89 2.25 63.72
C THR A 18 -19.35 3.62 63.28
N PHE A 19 -19.70 4.00 62.05
CA PHE A 19 -19.65 5.35 61.43
C PHE A 19 -18.29 5.87 60.96
N ALA A 20 -18.02 5.77 59.65
CA ALA A 20 -17.94 6.93 58.74
C ALA A 20 -17.51 6.50 57.31
N PHE A 21 -18.03 7.23 56.31
CA PHE A 21 -17.61 7.26 54.89
C PHE A 21 -18.10 6.15 53.93
N CYS A 22 -19.41 6.13 53.68
CA CYS A 22 -19.99 5.74 52.39
C CYS A 22 -20.36 6.98 51.57
N ILE A 23 -19.39 7.78 51.07
CA ILE A 23 -19.63 8.83 50.06
C ILE A 23 -18.37 9.06 49.20
N VAL A 24 -17.98 8.13 48.32
CA VAL A 24 -17.16 8.43 47.11
C VAL A 24 -17.46 7.45 45.96
N GLY A 25 -18.69 6.94 45.86
CA GLY A 25 -19.06 5.92 44.86
C GLY A 25 -20.23 6.29 43.94
N PHE A 26 -20.78 7.50 44.04
CA PHE A 26 -22.06 7.85 43.40
C PHE A 26 -22.04 9.18 42.61
N LEU A 27 -20.86 9.72 42.29
CA LEU A 27 -20.70 11.04 41.66
C LEU A 27 -20.03 11.04 40.26
N ILE A 28 -19.98 9.90 39.57
CA ILE A 28 -19.51 9.85 38.16
C ILE A 28 -20.54 9.19 37.20
N ILE A 29 -21.70 8.75 37.69
CA ILE A 29 -22.78 8.17 36.86
C ILE A 29 -24.06 9.02 36.92
N VAL A 30 -23.97 10.36 36.93
CA VAL A 30 -25.16 11.24 36.71
C VAL A 30 -24.80 12.59 36.05
N LYS A 31 -23.74 12.66 35.22
CA LYS A 31 -23.45 13.86 34.40
C LYS A 31 -22.90 13.50 33.03
N ARG A 32 -23.76 12.96 32.16
CA ARG A 32 -23.71 13.15 30.68
C ARG A 32 -24.93 12.55 30.00
N THR A 33 -26.11 12.94 30.46
CA THR A 33 -27.35 12.95 29.68
C THR A 33 -27.72 14.43 29.53
N GLN A 34 -27.95 14.88 28.29
CA GLN A 34 -27.74 16.25 27.75
C GLN A 34 -26.27 16.41 27.31
N THR A 35 -25.88 16.19 26.05
CA THR A 35 -26.30 16.95 24.87
C THR A 35 -26.21 16.07 23.61
N ILE A 36 -27.31 15.43 23.22
CA ILE A 36 -27.54 14.93 21.85
C ILE A 36 -28.61 15.84 21.29
N GLU A 37 -28.20 16.96 20.70
CA GLU A 37 -29.10 17.85 19.94
C GLU A 37 -28.33 18.90 19.10
N VAL A 38 -27.30 18.50 18.35
CA VAL A 38 -26.76 19.36 17.26
C VAL A 38 -26.20 18.51 16.10
N ILE A 39 -27.02 17.67 15.47
CA ILE A 39 -26.84 17.27 14.05
C ILE A 39 -28.24 17.06 13.47
N GLY A 40 -28.91 18.16 13.15
CA GLY A 40 -30.30 18.13 12.66
C GLY A 40 -30.71 19.47 12.07
N LYS A 41 -29.85 20.07 11.22
CA LYS A 41 -30.16 21.35 10.55
C LYS A 41 -29.40 21.64 9.24
N TYR A 42 -28.99 20.60 8.50
CA TYR A 42 -28.41 20.77 7.15
C TYR A 42 -29.00 19.89 6.04
N PHE A 43 -30.13 19.22 6.28
CA PHE A 43 -30.89 18.56 5.21
C PHE A 43 -32.37 18.91 5.31
N SER A 44 -32.72 20.04 4.70
CA SER A 44 -34.11 20.43 4.45
C SER A 44 -34.15 21.27 3.18
N ASN A 45 -34.18 20.60 2.03
CA ASN A 45 -34.69 21.21 0.81
C ASN A 45 -35.43 20.13 -0.02
N PRO A 46 -36.76 20.04 0.10
CA PRO A 46 -37.58 19.13 -0.69
C PRO A 46 -38.11 19.86 -1.93
N LEU A 47 -37.41 19.72 -3.06
CA LEU A 47 -37.96 20.04 -4.38
C LEU A 47 -37.56 18.94 -5.35
N LEU A 48 -38.47 17.99 -5.56
CA LEU A 48 -39.03 17.64 -6.87
C LEU A 48 -39.80 16.32 -6.74
N SER A 49 -41.11 16.49 -6.55
CA SER A 49 -42.12 15.45 -6.68
C SER A 49 -42.11 14.86 -8.09
N ARG A 50 -42.06 13.54 -8.13
CA ARG A 50 -42.24 12.69 -9.30
C ARG A 50 -43.68 12.80 -9.81
N SER A 51 -43.90 13.41 -10.97
CA SER A 51 -45.16 13.29 -11.71
C SER A 51 -45.02 12.26 -12.82
N THR A 52 -45.90 11.27 -12.77
CA THR A 52 -46.16 10.30 -13.83
C THR A 52 -47.00 10.94 -14.93
N GLN A 53 -46.56 10.88 -16.17
CA GLN A 53 -47.45 11.01 -17.32
C GLN A 53 -47.01 10.05 -18.44
N LYS A 54 -48.00 9.48 -19.11
CA LYS A 54 -47.93 8.32 -19.99
C LYS A 54 -48.31 8.76 -21.41
N VAL A 55 -47.70 8.12 -22.41
CA VAL A 55 -48.12 7.96 -23.83
C VAL A 55 -47.84 9.14 -24.79
N SER A 56 -46.99 8.92 -25.80
CA SER A 56 -47.42 8.67 -27.20
C SER A 56 -46.22 8.40 -28.11
N ASP A 57 -46.29 7.33 -28.91
CA ASP A 57 -45.40 7.03 -30.02
C ASP A 57 -45.60 8.03 -31.17
N GLU A 58 -44.52 8.63 -31.66
CA GLU A 58 -44.51 9.31 -32.96
C GLU A 58 -43.16 9.08 -33.65
N LYS A 59 -43.20 8.37 -34.79
CA LYS A 59 -42.09 8.25 -35.74
C LYS A 59 -42.15 9.46 -36.69
N ASN A 60 -41.10 10.28 -36.77
CA ASN A 60 -40.53 10.64 -38.07
C ASN A 60 -39.15 11.36 -38.01
N THR A 61 -38.24 10.78 -38.78
CA THR A 61 -37.15 11.35 -39.60
C THR A 61 -36.57 12.76 -39.37
N SER A 62 -35.25 12.73 -39.14
CA SER A 62 -34.18 13.62 -39.66
C SER A 62 -34.22 15.12 -39.38
N GLU A 63 -33.29 15.59 -38.52
CA GLU A 63 -32.29 16.59 -38.90
C GLU A 63 -31.14 16.67 -37.87
N LYS A 64 -29.94 16.94 -38.38
CA LYS A 64 -28.66 16.92 -37.66
C LYS A 64 -28.51 18.16 -36.79
N HIS A 65 -28.18 17.99 -35.50
CA HIS A 65 -27.31 18.92 -34.77
C HIS A 65 -26.47 18.14 -33.75
N VAL A 66 -25.27 17.75 -34.20
CA VAL A 66 -24.21 17.22 -33.33
C VAL A 66 -23.64 18.39 -32.55
N VAL A 67 -23.96 18.47 -31.26
CA VAL A 67 -23.24 19.34 -30.33
C VAL A 67 -21.99 18.58 -29.88
N HIS A 68 -20.85 18.92 -30.47
CA HIS A 68 -19.54 18.50 -29.98
C HIS A 68 -19.31 19.09 -28.58
N ARG A 69 -19.43 18.27 -27.53
CA ARG A 69 -18.70 18.50 -26.27
C ARG A 69 -17.47 17.62 -26.27
N GLY A 70 -16.34 18.28 -26.55
CA GLY A 70 -15.02 17.68 -26.52
C GLY A 70 -14.69 17.12 -25.15
N GLY A 71 -14.31 15.85 -25.15
CA GLY A 71 -13.88 15.06 -24.02
C GLY A 71 -13.63 13.65 -24.51
N ILE A 72 -12.59 13.46 -25.32
CA ILE A 72 -12.09 12.12 -25.60
C ILE A 72 -11.45 11.66 -24.29
N VAL A 73 -12.23 11.02 -23.44
CA VAL A 73 -11.67 10.10 -22.45
C VAL A 73 -11.02 9.01 -23.29
N ARG A 74 -9.69 8.98 -23.32
CA ARG A 74 -8.97 7.87 -23.98
C ARG A 74 -9.14 6.66 -23.09
N ASP A 75 -10.17 5.86 -23.35
CA ASP A 75 -10.53 4.62 -22.63
C ASP A 75 -9.57 3.43 -22.88
N PHE A 76 -8.32 3.70 -23.26
CA PHE A 76 -7.32 2.67 -23.48
C PHE A 76 -6.04 2.99 -22.73
N PRO A 77 -5.42 2.01 -22.04
CA PRO A 77 -4.15 2.23 -21.38
C PRO A 77 -3.14 2.69 -22.43
N VAL A 78 -2.35 3.71 -22.08
CA VAL A 78 -1.25 4.19 -22.91
C VAL A 78 -0.35 3.00 -23.23
N LYS A 79 -0.22 2.66 -24.51
CA LYS A 79 0.60 1.52 -24.94
C LYS A 79 2.03 1.99 -25.10
N ILE A 80 2.96 1.35 -24.39
CA ILE A 80 4.40 1.54 -24.60
C ILE A 80 4.78 0.76 -25.87
N PRO A 81 5.47 1.39 -26.86
CA PRO A 81 5.88 0.76 -28.10
C PRO A 81 7.08 -0.19 -27.89
N SER A 82 7.56 -0.82 -28.96
CA SER A 82 8.69 -1.75 -28.89
C SER A 82 10.02 -1.05 -28.52
N ASP A 83 11.02 -1.81 -28.09
CA ASP A 83 12.33 -1.24 -27.71
C ASP A 83 13.00 -0.51 -28.90
N ASP A 84 12.93 -1.09 -30.10
CA ASP A 84 13.45 -0.45 -31.32
C ASP A 84 12.75 0.89 -31.61
N GLU A 85 11.44 0.96 -31.36
CA GLU A 85 10.70 2.21 -31.52
C GLU A 85 11.10 3.24 -30.47
N LEU A 86 11.22 2.83 -29.20
CA LEU A 86 11.67 3.69 -28.10
C LEU A 86 13.06 4.26 -28.36
N ASP A 87 13.99 3.43 -28.85
CA ASP A 87 15.38 3.83 -29.12
C ASP A 87 15.51 4.85 -30.25
N ASN A 88 14.48 4.98 -31.10
CA ASN A 88 14.41 5.96 -32.18
C ASN A 88 13.58 7.20 -31.84
N MET A 89 13.05 7.32 -30.61
CA MET A 89 12.31 8.50 -30.17
C MET A 89 13.22 9.61 -29.65
N THR A 90 12.74 10.86 -29.72
CA THR A 90 13.42 11.98 -29.09
C THR A 90 13.16 11.99 -27.58
N ASP A 91 14.08 12.55 -26.80
CA ASP A 91 13.94 12.69 -25.35
C ASP A 91 12.59 13.30 -24.93
N THR A 92 12.12 14.33 -25.65
CA THR A 92 10.81 14.95 -25.37
C THR A 92 9.66 13.98 -25.54
N LYS A 93 9.66 13.16 -26.60
CA LYS A 93 8.61 12.15 -26.82
C LYS A 93 8.66 11.05 -25.78
N LEU A 94 9.85 10.64 -25.36
CA LEU A 94 10.03 9.66 -24.28
C LEU A 94 9.53 10.23 -22.95
N GLU A 95 9.81 11.51 -22.66
CA GLU A 95 9.31 12.18 -21.46
C GLU A 95 7.77 12.24 -21.47
N ASP A 96 7.17 12.70 -22.57
CA ASP A 96 5.72 12.78 -22.72
C ASP A 96 5.07 11.40 -22.57
N LEU A 97 5.61 10.37 -23.23
CA LEU A 97 5.11 9.00 -23.13
C LEU A 97 5.21 8.44 -21.71
N PHE A 98 6.34 8.67 -21.03
CA PHE A 98 6.51 8.24 -19.64
C PHE A 98 5.47 8.87 -18.72
N TRP A 99 5.27 10.19 -18.84
CA TRP A 99 4.30 10.89 -18.02
C TRP A 99 2.86 10.52 -18.36
N ASP A 100 2.52 10.35 -19.64
CA ASP A 100 1.20 9.86 -20.04
C ASP A 100 0.95 8.46 -19.48
N TYR A 101 1.93 7.57 -19.58
CA TYR A 101 1.81 6.19 -19.09
C TYR A 101 1.64 6.12 -17.57
N ILE A 102 2.57 6.71 -16.81
CA ILE A 102 2.60 6.58 -15.34
C ILE A 102 1.41 7.28 -14.66
N ASN A 103 0.87 8.33 -15.30
CA ASN A 103 -0.31 9.04 -14.79
C ASN A 103 -1.63 8.38 -15.22
N THR A 104 -1.60 7.38 -16.10
CA THR A 104 -2.79 6.65 -16.55
C THR A 104 -3.09 5.50 -15.60
N ILE A 105 -4.27 5.51 -14.99
CA ILE A 105 -4.80 4.37 -14.25
C ILE A 105 -5.19 3.28 -15.26
N GLN A 106 -4.71 2.07 -15.03
CA GLN A 106 -4.82 0.95 -15.98
C GLN A 106 -5.79 -0.13 -15.50
N ALA A 107 -6.13 -0.13 -14.22
CA ALA A 107 -7.14 -1.01 -13.66
C ALA A 107 -7.83 -0.37 -12.46
N LEU A 108 -9.08 -0.76 -12.21
CA LEU A 108 -9.87 -0.20 -11.12
C LEU A 108 -9.60 -0.96 -9.82
N CYS A 109 -9.43 -0.21 -8.72
CA CYS A 109 -9.62 -0.72 -7.37
C CYS A 109 -10.67 0.15 -6.68
N GLN A 110 -11.84 -0.41 -6.37
CA GLN A 110 -12.95 0.28 -5.73
C GLN A 110 -12.65 0.58 -4.27
N ARG A 111 -11.99 -0.34 -3.58
CA ARG A 111 -11.58 -0.16 -2.19
C ARG A 111 -10.07 -0.06 -2.09
N VAL A 112 -9.59 1.17 -2.03
CA VAL A 112 -8.18 1.45 -1.74
C VAL A 112 -8.03 1.73 -0.25
N VAL A 113 -7.10 1.03 0.40
CA VAL A 113 -6.73 1.26 1.80
C VAL A 113 -5.32 1.79 1.84
N ARG A 114 -5.14 3.03 2.31
CA ARG A 114 -3.82 3.57 2.63
C ARG A 114 -3.37 2.99 3.97
N ILE A 115 -2.18 2.42 4.01
CA ILE A 115 -1.55 1.88 5.22
C ILE A 115 -0.18 2.52 5.45
N GLY A 116 0.23 2.65 6.71
CA GLY A 116 1.40 3.41 7.12
C GLY A 116 1.11 4.91 7.25
N LYS A 117 2.14 5.73 7.10
CA LYS A 117 2.03 7.19 7.29
C LYS A 117 1.05 7.83 6.31
N ILE A 118 0.41 8.92 6.73
CA ILE A 118 -0.46 9.72 5.84
C ILE A 118 0.38 10.40 4.75
N GLU A 119 1.61 10.77 5.09
CA GLU A 119 2.59 11.36 4.18
C GLU A 119 3.54 10.27 3.66
N ASP A 120 4.77 10.65 3.35
CA ASP A 120 5.84 9.79 2.86
C ASP A 120 6.00 8.47 3.66
N GLY A 121 6.23 7.38 2.93
CA GLY A 121 6.34 6.02 3.47
C GLY A 121 5.04 5.22 3.57
N GLY A 122 3.85 5.86 3.54
CA GLY A 122 2.58 5.15 3.42
C GLY A 122 2.24 4.77 1.97
N LYS A 123 1.61 3.61 1.76
CA LYS A 123 1.31 3.10 0.42
C LYS A 123 -0.15 2.65 0.29
N GLU A 124 -0.68 2.68 -0.93
CA GLU A 124 -2.04 2.25 -1.24
C GLU A 124 -2.14 0.76 -1.56
N VAL A 125 -2.96 0.04 -0.80
CA VAL A 125 -3.24 -1.37 -0.99
C VAL A 125 -4.64 -1.54 -1.55
N CYS A 126 -4.77 -2.34 -2.61
CA CYS A 126 -6.07 -2.71 -3.13
C CYS A 126 -6.73 -3.75 -2.22
N ALA A 127 -7.92 -3.41 -1.73
CA ALA A 127 -8.70 -4.23 -0.81
C ALA A 127 -9.89 -4.92 -1.49
N ASP A 128 -9.95 -4.92 -2.82
CA ASP A 128 -10.93 -5.68 -3.60
C ASP A 128 -10.55 -7.15 -3.73
N ASP A 129 -11.55 -8.02 -3.90
CA ASP A 129 -11.30 -9.41 -4.26
C ASP A 129 -10.91 -9.54 -5.74
N PRO A 130 -9.96 -10.42 -6.10
CA PRO A 130 -9.23 -11.38 -5.25
C PRO A 130 -7.92 -10.83 -4.64
N TYR A 131 -7.63 -9.54 -4.77
CA TYR A 131 -6.35 -8.93 -4.41
C TYR A 131 -6.18 -8.68 -2.91
N ARG A 132 -7.29 -8.53 -2.16
CA ARG A 132 -7.29 -8.24 -0.73
C ARG A 132 -6.42 -9.24 0.04
N PRO A 133 -5.37 -8.79 0.75
CA PRO A 133 -4.59 -9.67 1.63
C PRO A 133 -5.49 -10.25 2.73
N ARG A 134 -5.36 -11.56 2.98
CA ARG A 134 -6.06 -12.28 4.05
C ARG A 134 -5.17 -13.37 4.64
N PRO A 135 -5.25 -13.67 5.95
CA PRO A 135 -4.46 -14.73 6.55
C PRO A 135 -4.80 -16.11 5.95
N PRO A 136 -3.79 -16.99 5.74
CA PRO A 136 -2.36 -16.70 5.85
C PRO A 136 -1.88 -15.86 4.64
N CYS A 137 -1.38 -14.64 4.90
CA CYS A 137 -0.84 -13.75 3.88
C CYS A 137 0.62 -13.39 4.18
N LEU A 138 1.36 -13.07 3.13
CA LEU A 138 2.79 -12.75 3.18
C LEU A 138 3.06 -11.36 2.61
N VAL A 139 3.76 -10.53 3.37
CA VAL A 139 4.18 -9.18 2.95
C VAL A 139 5.70 -9.09 3.00
N TYR A 140 6.31 -8.64 1.91
CA TYR A 140 7.72 -8.26 1.88
C TYR A 140 7.85 -6.75 1.73
N SER A 141 8.69 -6.15 2.56
CA SER A 141 8.87 -4.70 2.63
C SER A 141 10.36 -4.36 2.55
N PHE A 142 10.78 -3.79 1.43
CA PHE A 142 12.18 -3.46 1.14
C PHE A 142 12.44 -1.96 1.31
N GLY A 143 13.61 -1.65 1.91
CA GLY A 143 14.10 -0.30 2.21
C GLY A 143 13.19 0.43 3.19
N ILE A 144 13.08 -0.14 4.39
CA ILE A 144 12.21 0.42 5.43
C ILE A 144 12.81 1.64 6.12
N ASN A 145 14.15 1.80 6.14
CA ASN A 145 14.87 2.93 6.73
C ASN A 145 14.33 3.37 8.11
N ASN A 146 14.12 2.42 9.03
CA ASN A 146 13.49 2.62 10.35
C ASN A 146 12.03 3.14 10.35
N ALA A 147 11.34 3.19 9.22
CA ALA A 147 9.92 3.52 9.10
C ALA A 147 9.06 2.26 9.09
N TRP A 148 8.48 1.93 10.25
CA TRP A 148 7.76 0.68 10.49
C TRP A 148 6.25 0.78 10.28
N ASP A 149 5.71 1.99 10.09
CA ASP A 149 4.25 2.23 10.10
C ASP A 149 3.50 1.38 9.06
N PHE A 150 4.06 1.24 7.85
CA PHE A 150 3.48 0.41 6.80
C PHE A 150 3.44 -1.07 7.22
N ASP A 151 4.54 -1.56 7.81
CA ASP A 151 4.72 -2.96 8.19
C ASP A 151 3.79 -3.33 9.36
N GLU A 152 3.72 -2.45 10.36
CA GLU A 152 2.80 -2.58 11.50
C GLU A 152 1.34 -2.58 11.04
N ASP A 153 0.97 -1.70 10.12
CA ASP A 153 -0.39 -1.68 9.58
C ASP A 153 -0.70 -2.90 8.73
N ALA A 154 0.25 -3.41 7.95
CA ALA A 154 0.07 -4.63 7.17
C ALA A 154 -0.23 -5.83 8.10
N ALA A 155 0.55 -5.99 9.17
CA ALA A 155 0.31 -7.02 10.18
C ALA A 155 -1.02 -6.80 10.92
N ARG A 156 -1.31 -5.56 11.35
CA ARG A 156 -2.48 -5.23 12.19
C ARG A 156 -3.81 -5.24 11.44
N ILE A 157 -3.86 -4.69 10.23
CA ILE A 157 -5.10 -4.50 9.45
C ILE A 157 -5.45 -5.77 8.68
N PHE A 158 -4.46 -6.45 8.11
CA PHE A 158 -4.67 -7.63 7.27
C PHE A 158 -4.32 -8.95 7.97
N GLY A 159 -3.61 -8.93 9.10
CA GLY A 159 -3.18 -10.15 9.79
C GLY A 159 -2.07 -10.89 9.05
N CYS A 160 -1.25 -10.19 8.27
CA CYS A 160 -0.20 -10.81 7.47
C CYS A 160 1.09 -11.02 8.27
N GLU A 161 1.85 -12.03 7.85
CA GLU A 161 3.24 -12.18 8.23
C GLU A 161 4.09 -11.24 7.37
N VAL A 162 4.89 -10.39 8.02
CA VAL A 162 5.63 -9.31 7.38
C VAL A 162 7.13 -9.52 7.55
N PHE A 163 7.85 -9.46 6.43
CA PHE A 163 9.31 -9.54 6.39
C PHE A 163 9.86 -8.21 5.87
N CYS A 164 10.61 -7.53 6.72
CA CYS A 164 11.21 -6.23 6.45
C CYS A 164 12.68 -6.38 6.12
N PHE A 165 13.17 -5.64 5.13
CA PHE A 165 14.51 -5.80 4.58
C PHE A 165 15.18 -4.44 4.38
N ASP A 166 16.34 -4.22 5.00
CA ASP A 166 17.15 -3.03 4.77
C ASP A 166 18.63 -3.26 5.11
N PRO A 167 19.56 -3.15 4.15
CA PRO A 167 20.98 -3.39 4.41
C PRO A 167 21.69 -2.21 5.09
N SER A 168 21.05 -1.04 5.15
CA SER A 168 21.62 0.20 5.69
C SER A 168 21.47 0.34 7.21
N MET A 169 20.54 -0.39 7.83
CA MET A 169 20.20 -0.33 9.26
C MET A 169 21.21 -1.07 10.17
N ARG A 170 22.46 -0.63 10.13
CA ARG A 170 23.62 -1.28 10.81
C ARG A 170 23.62 -1.16 12.34
N ASP A 171 22.75 -0.33 12.90
CA ASP A 171 22.57 -0.20 14.35
C ASP A 171 21.72 -1.34 14.93
N LYS A 172 21.24 -2.26 14.09
CA LYS A 172 20.41 -3.42 14.46
C LYS A 172 21.16 -4.75 14.29
N ALA A 173 20.61 -5.80 14.90
CA ALA A 173 21.04 -7.16 14.61
C ALA A 173 20.71 -7.54 13.15
N GLU A 174 21.50 -8.44 12.55
CA GLU A 174 21.31 -8.86 11.15
C GLU A 174 19.92 -9.47 10.90
N THR A 175 19.33 -10.10 11.90
CA THR A 175 17.95 -10.62 11.85
C THR A 175 17.37 -10.60 13.26
N TYR A 176 16.13 -10.12 13.41
CA TYR A 176 15.41 -10.16 14.68
C TYR A 176 13.90 -10.01 14.47
N THR A 177 13.12 -10.53 15.43
CA THR A 177 11.68 -10.26 15.51
C THR A 177 11.48 -8.84 16.04
N TYR A 178 10.93 -7.97 15.20
CA TYR A 178 10.63 -6.58 15.57
C TYR A 178 9.37 -6.51 16.43
N ALA A 179 8.30 -7.16 15.96
CA ALA A 179 7.01 -7.23 16.64
C ALA A 179 6.32 -8.56 16.31
N LYS A 180 5.13 -8.78 16.87
CA LYS A 180 4.31 -9.95 16.51
C LYS A 180 4.06 -9.95 15.00
N ASP A 181 4.35 -11.08 14.35
CA ASP A 181 4.18 -11.29 12.91
C ASP A 181 5.10 -10.41 12.02
N ILE A 182 6.12 -9.73 12.59
CA ILE A 182 7.06 -8.86 11.86
C ILE A 182 8.51 -9.26 12.16
N THR A 183 9.23 -9.65 11.12
CA THR A 183 10.66 -10.02 11.22
C THR A 183 11.51 -9.15 10.31
N PHE A 184 12.62 -8.65 10.84
CA PHE A 184 13.57 -7.82 10.10
C PHE A 184 14.79 -8.63 9.65
N TYR A 185 15.32 -8.30 8.47
CA TYR A 185 16.55 -8.82 7.90
C TYR A 185 17.42 -7.67 7.36
N MET A 186 18.69 -7.63 7.73
CA MET A 186 19.68 -6.69 7.19
C MET A 186 20.19 -7.17 5.83
N ILE A 187 19.28 -7.24 4.86
CA ILE A 187 19.51 -7.71 3.49
C ILE A 187 18.95 -6.66 2.53
N GLY A 188 19.68 -6.38 1.45
CA GLY A 188 19.21 -5.54 0.37
C GLY A 188 18.68 -6.36 -0.81
N LEU A 189 17.82 -5.72 -1.59
CA LEU A 189 17.24 -6.29 -2.80
C LEU A 189 18.00 -5.80 -4.03
N SER A 190 18.37 -6.72 -4.92
CA SER A 190 19.14 -6.40 -6.13
C SER A 190 18.88 -7.41 -7.26
N ALA A 191 19.47 -7.14 -8.43
CA ALA A 191 19.52 -8.08 -9.54
C ALA A 191 20.48 -9.27 -9.33
N THR A 192 21.39 -9.20 -8.37
CA THR A 192 22.51 -10.14 -8.21
C THR A 192 22.76 -10.48 -6.75
N ASN A 193 23.03 -11.75 -6.46
CA ASN A 193 23.43 -12.18 -5.12
C ASN A 193 24.90 -11.82 -4.87
N GLU A 194 25.15 -10.78 -4.09
CA GLU A 194 26.50 -10.29 -3.83
C GLU A 194 26.64 -9.63 -2.46
N VAL A 195 27.86 -9.22 -2.14
CA VAL A 195 28.16 -8.33 -1.01
C VAL A 195 28.84 -7.11 -1.60
N LEU A 196 28.20 -5.94 -1.47
CA LEU A 196 28.73 -4.68 -1.99
C LEU A 196 29.92 -4.19 -1.13
N PRO A 197 30.75 -3.24 -1.62
CA PRO A 197 31.93 -2.74 -0.89
C PRO A 197 31.63 -2.20 0.51
N ASP A 198 30.43 -1.66 0.69
CA ASP A 198 29.91 -1.18 1.96
C ASP A 198 29.51 -2.32 2.94
N GLN A 199 29.66 -3.59 2.54
CA GLN A 199 29.23 -4.79 3.25
C GLN A 199 27.72 -5.05 3.22
N TRP A 200 26.97 -4.42 2.31
CA TRP A 200 25.57 -4.74 2.12
C TRP A 200 25.40 -6.11 1.48
N LYS A 201 24.72 -7.00 2.19
CA LYS A 201 24.34 -8.33 1.69
C LYS A 201 23.14 -8.16 0.74
N MET A 202 23.42 -8.13 -0.55
CA MET A 202 22.40 -7.96 -1.58
C MET A 202 21.93 -9.31 -2.11
N ARG A 203 20.63 -9.47 -2.31
CA ARG A 203 20.01 -10.72 -2.76
C ARG A 203 18.93 -10.46 -3.80
N THR A 204 18.78 -11.40 -4.72
CA THR A 204 17.61 -11.44 -5.59
C THR A 204 16.37 -11.83 -4.80
N LEU A 205 15.19 -11.41 -5.26
CA LEU A 205 13.92 -11.83 -4.65
C LEU A 205 13.78 -13.35 -4.62
N GLU A 206 14.25 -14.02 -5.68
CA GLU A 206 14.27 -15.48 -5.77
C GLU A 206 15.12 -16.11 -4.64
N GLN A 207 16.32 -15.57 -4.39
CA GLN A 207 17.19 -16.08 -3.34
C GLN A 207 16.61 -15.83 -1.95
N ILE A 208 16.03 -14.64 -1.70
CA ILE A 208 15.38 -14.34 -0.41
C ILE A 208 14.25 -15.33 -0.14
N ARG A 209 13.43 -15.64 -1.16
CA ARG A 209 12.37 -16.64 -1.01
C ARG A 209 12.90 -18.04 -0.73
N ARG A 210 14.03 -18.44 -1.32
CA ARG A 210 14.69 -19.72 -0.98
C ARG A 210 15.20 -19.73 0.45
N ASP A 211 15.92 -18.68 0.85
CA ASP A 211 16.52 -18.56 2.19
C ASP A 211 15.45 -18.60 3.30
N LEU A 212 14.26 -18.07 3.02
CA LEU A 212 13.11 -18.04 3.94
C LEU A 212 12.13 -19.20 3.75
N ASN A 213 12.41 -20.15 2.85
CA ASN A 213 11.52 -21.27 2.53
C ASN A 213 10.10 -20.83 2.07
N HIS A 214 10.02 -19.75 1.31
CA HIS A 214 8.81 -19.14 0.76
C HIS A 214 8.69 -19.31 -0.77
N THR A 215 9.33 -20.33 -1.36
CA THR A 215 9.26 -20.56 -2.82
C THR A 215 7.83 -20.82 -3.29
N GLU A 216 7.07 -21.61 -2.53
CA GLU A 216 5.68 -21.97 -2.85
C GLU A 216 4.63 -21.00 -2.31
N ARG A 217 5.04 -19.94 -1.59
CA ARG A 217 4.12 -18.96 -1.02
C ARG A 217 3.87 -17.81 -1.98
N THR A 218 2.61 -17.40 -2.11
CA THR A 218 2.27 -16.15 -2.81
C THR A 218 2.58 -14.97 -1.90
N ILE A 219 3.25 -13.95 -2.44
CA ILE A 219 3.43 -12.66 -1.79
C ILE A 219 2.18 -11.83 -2.06
N ASP A 220 1.42 -11.48 -1.02
CA ASP A 220 0.21 -10.67 -1.15
C ASP A 220 0.54 -9.20 -1.43
N ILE A 221 1.58 -8.68 -0.77
CA ILE A 221 2.09 -7.33 -0.97
C ILE A 221 3.61 -7.36 -1.04
N LEU A 222 4.16 -6.81 -2.13
CA LEU A 222 5.58 -6.54 -2.30
C LEU A 222 5.79 -5.01 -2.29
N LYS A 223 6.24 -4.45 -1.17
CA LYS A 223 6.67 -3.06 -1.07
C LYS A 223 8.13 -2.94 -1.48
N ILE A 224 8.44 -2.05 -2.43
CA ILE A 224 9.80 -1.78 -2.91
C ILE A 224 10.07 -0.29 -2.86
N ASP A 225 11.10 0.09 -2.11
CA ASP A 225 11.51 1.48 -1.92
C ASP A 225 13.02 1.46 -1.63
N ILE A 226 13.85 1.37 -2.68
CA ILE A 226 15.25 0.94 -2.58
C ILE A 226 16.20 1.91 -3.31
N GLU A 227 15.83 3.19 -3.34
CA GLU A 227 16.73 4.31 -3.67
C GLU A 227 17.46 4.14 -5.03
N GLY A 228 16.74 3.73 -6.07
CA GLY A 228 17.25 3.60 -7.43
C GLY A 228 17.60 2.16 -7.85
N PHE A 229 17.72 1.23 -6.91
CA PHE A 229 17.90 -0.20 -7.23
C PHE A 229 16.63 -0.83 -7.83
N GLU A 230 15.53 -0.09 -7.99
CA GLU A 230 14.32 -0.62 -8.65
C GLU A 230 14.62 -0.99 -10.11
N TRP A 231 15.40 -0.15 -10.82
CA TRP A 231 15.55 -0.25 -12.27
C TRP A 231 16.39 -1.44 -12.75
N ASN A 232 17.33 -1.93 -11.93
CA ASN A 232 18.06 -3.16 -12.24
C ASN A 232 17.34 -4.41 -11.69
N THR A 233 16.65 -4.27 -10.56
CA THR A 233 15.97 -5.38 -9.88
C THR A 233 14.71 -5.81 -10.61
N LEU A 234 13.86 -4.89 -11.04
CA LEU A 234 12.58 -5.22 -11.69
C LEU A 234 12.75 -6.08 -12.95
N PRO A 235 13.67 -5.75 -13.90
CA PRO A 235 13.95 -6.63 -15.03
C PRO A 235 14.34 -8.04 -14.58
N GLN A 236 15.20 -8.17 -13.57
CA GLN A 236 15.63 -9.48 -13.10
C GLN A 236 14.46 -10.29 -12.52
N MET A 237 13.56 -9.66 -11.77
CA MET A 237 12.38 -10.34 -11.22
C MET A 237 11.39 -10.79 -12.30
N VAL A 238 11.22 -9.99 -13.37
CA VAL A 238 10.40 -10.37 -14.53
C VAL A 238 11.04 -11.57 -15.25
N HIS A 239 12.34 -11.49 -15.57
CA HIS A 239 13.05 -12.56 -16.29
C HIS A 239 13.09 -13.88 -15.51
N SER A 240 13.28 -13.82 -14.19
CA SER A 240 13.24 -15.03 -13.33
C SER A 240 11.82 -15.56 -13.12
N GLY A 241 10.78 -14.81 -13.48
CA GLY A 241 9.38 -15.17 -13.24
C GLY A 241 8.96 -15.08 -11.77
N THR A 242 9.78 -14.50 -10.90
CA THR A 242 9.51 -14.42 -9.45
C THR A 242 8.27 -13.56 -9.16
N LEU A 243 7.97 -12.58 -10.01
CA LEU A 243 6.77 -11.74 -9.89
C LEU A 243 5.45 -12.48 -10.15
N ARG A 244 5.47 -13.66 -10.78
CA ARG A 244 4.25 -14.42 -11.10
C ARG A 244 3.46 -14.83 -9.85
N SER A 245 4.12 -14.91 -8.70
CA SER A 245 3.51 -15.20 -7.40
C SER A 245 3.47 -13.98 -6.47
N VAL A 246 3.38 -12.78 -7.06
CA VAL A 246 3.11 -11.53 -6.35
C VAL A 246 1.72 -11.02 -6.76
N LYS A 247 0.84 -10.76 -5.78
CA LYS A 247 -0.51 -10.22 -6.06
C LYS A 247 -0.50 -8.72 -6.27
N GLN A 248 0.19 -7.99 -5.40
CA GLN A 248 0.27 -6.54 -5.42
C GLN A 248 1.70 -6.07 -5.24
N MET A 249 2.04 -4.95 -5.89
CA MET A 249 3.33 -4.29 -5.77
C MET A 249 3.09 -2.81 -5.45
N GLN A 250 3.67 -2.35 -4.34
CA GLN A 250 3.68 -0.96 -3.91
C GLN A 250 5.11 -0.46 -4.05
N ILE A 251 5.38 0.33 -5.08
CA ILE A 251 6.75 0.68 -5.46
C ILE A 251 6.94 2.19 -5.55
N GLU A 252 8.05 2.67 -4.99
CA GLU A 252 8.55 4.01 -5.28
C GLU A 252 9.58 3.96 -6.39
N LEU A 253 9.26 4.58 -7.53
CA LEU A 253 10.13 4.64 -8.70
C LEU A 253 11.05 5.85 -8.64
N HIS A 254 12.30 5.63 -8.24
CA HIS A 254 13.32 6.67 -8.04
C HIS A 254 13.99 7.16 -9.34
N GLY A 255 14.62 8.34 -9.28
CA GLY A 255 15.61 8.80 -10.25
C GLY A 255 15.10 9.61 -11.45
N ARG A 256 16.03 10.06 -12.30
CA ARG A 256 15.77 10.88 -13.50
C ARG A 256 15.91 10.05 -14.79
N GLY A 257 15.55 10.64 -15.94
CA GLY A 257 15.57 9.95 -17.23
C GLY A 257 14.37 9.03 -17.42
N VAL A 258 14.05 8.69 -18.67
CA VAL A 258 12.76 8.04 -19.02
C VAL A 258 12.87 6.85 -19.99
N SER A 259 13.91 6.78 -20.83
CA SER A 259 14.01 5.73 -21.87
C SER A 259 14.04 4.31 -21.28
N ASP A 260 15.04 4.00 -20.44
CA ASP A 260 15.17 2.67 -19.84
C ASP A 260 13.99 2.34 -18.93
N LYS A 261 13.40 3.37 -18.28
CA LYS A 261 12.24 3.23 -17.42
C LYS A 261 11.00 2.76 -18.17
N LEU A 262 10.77 3.28 -19.38
CA LEU A 262 9.67 2.86 -20.24
C LEU A 262 9.78 1.37 -20.61
N LYS A 263 10.99 0.87 -20.88
CA LYS A 263 11.23 -0.56 -21.14
C LYS A 263 10.83 -1.41 -19.93
N VAL A 264 11.25 -1.02 -18.72
CA VAL A 264 10.85 -1.73 -17.48
C VAL A 264 9.34 -1.68 -17.24
N LEU A 265 8.70 -0.53 -17.44
CA LEU A 265 7.25 -0.38 -17.29
C LEU A 265 6.47 -1.24 -18.29
N ARG A 266 6.97 -1.38 -19.52
CA ARG A 266 6.41 -2.30 -20.53
C ARG A 266 6.54 -3.75 -20.08
N MET A 267 7.71 -4.15 -19.57
CA MET A 267 7.92 -5.50 -19.04
C MET A 267 6.95 -5.84 -17.90
N LEU A 268 6.72 -4.91 -16.96
CA LEU A 268 5.75 -5.11 -15.87
C LEU A 268 4.31 -5.25 -16.39
N TYR A 269 3.93 -4.45 -17.38
CA TYR A 269 2.62 -4.54 -18.02
C TYR A 269 2.44 -5.89 -18.72
N GLU A 270 3.46 -6.35 -19.43
CA GLU A 270 3.48 -7.65 -20.12
C GLU A 270 3.46 -8.83 -19.13
N ASP A 271 4.07 -8.70 -17.95
CA ASP A 271 4.02 -9.72 -16.88
C ASP A 271 2.66 -9.77 -16.13
N GLY A 272 1.81 -8.74 -16.34
CA GLY A 272 0.42 -8.69 -15.89
C GLY A 272 0.10 -7.60 -14.87
N PHE A 273 1.05 -6.75 -14.49
CA PHE A 273 0.80 -5.68 -13.53
C PHE A 273 0.04 -4.51 -14.16
N ARG A 274 -0.93 -3.97 -13.42
CA ARG A 274 -1.71 -2.80 -13.81
C ARG A 274 -1.70 -1.77 -12.69
N ILE A 275 -1.43 -0.53 -13.05
CA ILE A 275 -1.48 0.62 -12.13
C ILE A 275 -2.93 0.88 -11.73
N PHE A 276 -3.21 0.89 -10.43
CA PHE A 276 -4.53 1.28 -9.89
C PHE A 276 -4.46 2.55 -9.03
N MET A 277 -3.27 2.93 -8.56
CA MET A 277 -3.04 4.18 -7.86
C MET A 277 -1.64 4.69 -8.15
N ARG A 278 -1.48 6.01 -8.14
CA ARG A 278 -0.19 6.67 -8.23
C ARG A 278 -0.20 7.99 -7.47
N ASP A 279 0.93 8.35 -6.88
CA ASP A 279 1.14 9.67 -6.29
C ASP A 279 2.56 10.19 -6.57
N ARG A 280 2.74 11.50 -6.46
CA ARG A 280 4.03 12.16 -6.56
C ARG A 280 4.65 12.24 -5.17
N ASN A 281 5.83 11.68 -4.96
CA ASN A 281 6.53 11.94 -3.70
C ASN A 281 7.10 13.37 -3.74
N LEU A 282 6.56 14.25 -2.90
CA LEU A 282 6.96 15.65 -2.81
C LEU A 282 8.25 15.85 -2.02
N ASN A 283 8.86 14.80 -1.45
CA ASN A 283 10.16 14.89 -0.79
C ASN A 283 11.32 14.75 -1.79
N CYS A 284 11.12 14.08 -2.92
CA CYS A 284 12.10 13.94 -4.00
C CYS A 284 12.08 15.10 -5.01
N LYS A 285 12.22 16.34 -4.54
CA LYS A 285 12.12 17.50 -5.44
C LYS A 285 13.43 17.81 -6.16
N TYR A 286 13.31 18.30 -7.39
CA TYR A 286 14.44 18.89 -8.11
C TYR A 286 14.03 20.08 -8.97
N SER A 287 14.98 20.99 -9.16
CA SER A 287 14.91 22.09 -10.12
C SER A 287 15.81 21.79 -11.32
N ARG A 288 15.38 22.23 -12.51
CA ARG A 288 16.19 22.23 -13.74
C ARG A 288 16.20 23.65 -14.28
N GLU A 289 17.38 24.12 -14.67
CA GLU A 289 17.56 25.45 -15.25
C GLU A 289 16.64 25.63 -16.47
N GLY A 290 15.87 26.72 -16.50
CA GLY A 290 14.88 27.00 -17.56
C GLY A 290 13.45 26.51 -17.31
N LEU A 291 13.17 25.78 -16.23
CA LEU A 291 11.80 25.42 -15.83
C LEU A 291 11.35 26.24 -14.61
N SER A 292 10.18 26.88 -14.70
CA SER A 292 9.61 27.72 -13.64
C SER A 292 8.96 26.94 -12.49
N ARG A 293 8.85 25.61 -12.62
CA ARG A 293 8.18 24.74 -11.63
C ARG A 293 9.11 23.63 -11.17
N GLU A 294 9.11 23.44 -9.86
CA GLU A 294 9.75 22.32 -9.17
C GLU A 294 9.11 20.99 -9.63
N ARG A 295 9.94 20.01 -9.98
CA ARG A 295 9.49 18.66 -10.38
C ARG A 295 9.84 17.65 -9.29
N THR A 296 9.16 16.51 -9.28
CA THR A 296 9.53 15.36 -8.46
C THR A 296 10.24 14.32 -9.32
N SER A 297 11.28 13.69 -8.78
CA SER A 297 11.97 12.55 -9.40
C SER A 297 11.56 11.20 -8.82
N CYS A 298 10.60 11.15 -7.90
CA CYS A 298 10.10 9.90 -7.33
C CYS A 298 8.57 9.81 -7.47
N MET A 299 8.11 8.63 -7.84
CA MET A 299 6.70 8.36 -8.07
C MET A 299 6.29 7.14 -7.27
N GLU A 300 5.28 7.31 -6.44
CA GLU A 300 4.62 6.22 -5.74
C GLU A 300 3.65 5.56 -6.70
N VAL A 301 3.77 4.25 -6.90
CA VAL A 301 2.94 3.51 -7.83
C VAL A 301 2.46 2.22 -7.17
N SER A 302 1.15 2.05 -7.13
CA SER A 302 0.53 0.83 -6.63
C SER A 302 -0.09 0.06 -7.78
N MET A 303 0.33 -1.19 -7.91
CA MET A 303 -0.08 -2.11 -8.96
C MET A 303 -0.62 -3.41 -8.38
N TYR A 304 -1.53 -4.04 -9.09
CA TYR A 304 -1.86 -5.45 -8.86
C TYR A 304 -1.70 -6.25 -10.14
N ARG A 305 -1.45 -7.55 -9.98
CA ARG A 305 -1.27 -8.48 -11.10
C ARG A 305 -2.63 -9.01 -11.56
N VAL A 306 -3.05 -8.65 -12.77
CA VAL A 306 -4.24 -9.24 -13.40
C VAL A 306 -3.88 -10.65 -13.88
N THR A 307 -4.58 -11.66 -13.36
CA THR A 307 -4.49 -13.01 -13.90
C THR A 307 -5.25 -13.08 -15.22
N SER A 308 -4.54 -13.37 -16.31
CA SER A 308 -5.13 -13.76 -17.60
C SER A 308 -5.85 -15.10 -17.51
#